data_AF-A0A1L9T3U5-F1
#
_entry.id   AF-A0A1L9T3U5-F1
#
_cell.length_a   1.000
_cell.length_b   1.000
_cell.length_c   1.000
_cell.angle_alpha   90.00
_cell.angle_beta   90.00
_cell.angle_gamma   90.00
#
_symmetry.space_group_name_H-M   'P 1'
#
loop_
_entity.id
_entity.type
_entity.pdbx_description
1 polymer ?
#
loop_
_entity_poly.entity_id
_entity_poly.type
_entity_poly.pdbx_seq_one_letter_code
_entity_poly.pdbx_strand_id
1 'polypeptide(L)'
;MFLGIAKQRLLKTCDAQAKSDFKRQLATLFWARNQFISVPTSFSNPCDIRTSALDYVLWYGNTAEPETNLVVLRVDEVMDGAVQKRYCLAALASISMIHHNRTKRPIIRDTYGLVTDGLKWTFLHVNKEHGVCVTLIESIFFLDVELAGRWRPIYCPPCGKIMDHSVTMKMKSEEPELDWFEWARMATMWDTAQHKHSEDIFPLNAQGRYFKPASLTFFLFSSTNITASHQPFLTNVLDYSIPHSKSYPYVKTTWLSELIEGIKDIINRTRRGEAVEERIEVLLNTTSENRNKSHGKKNIETMAVTDIKGSDSLTTFGPEREFNRPDYWRINPWNLREVSGHLAIRLMVDAVFLDVLTSIKRSSAESSLHMALETHIAYILPTCSEGKFAEKLVQGRMDYTLWYGNPKEADTNLVVVEARHGYCLSAARYEAISYMALIQHARNKACRAKTPIYGVTTDSEDWDFIRMDASRKVNIEQFRWGESQGSQIISLLYKIMTEASTLSPVPSQELSRQETVEELTGISLTKSDGTPA
;
A
#
# COMPACT_ATOMS: atom_id res chain seq x y z
N MET A 1 3.40 7.84 16.00
CA MET A 1 4.11 8.20 17.26
C MET A 1 4.82 9.56 17.16
N PHE A 2 5.70 9.77 16.17
CA PHE A 2 6.57 10.96 16.05
C PHE A 2 5.91 12.33 16.26
N LEU A 3 4.75 12.62 15.64
CA LEU A 3 4.08 13.92 15.78
C LEU A 3 3.74 14.26 17.25
N GLY A 4 3.33 13.28 18.06
CA GLY A 4 3.03 13.51 19.47
C GLY A 4 4.29 13.89 20.28
N ILE A 5 5.42 13.27 19.95
CA ILE A 5 6.72 13.58 20.56
C ILE A 5 7.16 14.99 20.17
N ALA A 6 7.06 15.35 18.89
CA ALA A 6 7.43 16.70 18.40
C ALA A 6 6.57 17.81 19.05
N LYS A 7 5.25 17.63 19.11
CA LYS A 7 4.33 18.52 19.84
C LYS A 7 4.73 18.66 21.32
N GLN A 8 5.08 17.56 21.99
CA GLN A 8 5.50 17.58 23.39
C GLN A 8 6.86 18.25 23.61
N ARG A 9 7.83 18.06 22.71
CA ARG A 9 9.13 18.74 22.75
C ARG A 9 8.95 20.24 22.66
N LEU A 10 8.18 20.72 21.69
CA LEU A 10 7.90 22.14 21.53
C LEU A 10 7.14 22.73 22.74
N LEU A 11 6.16 22.02 23.30
CA LEU A 11 5.44 22.46 24.51
C LEU A 11 6.31 22.53 25.78
N LYS A 12 7.54 21.98 25.75
CA LYS A 12 8.54 22.15 26.82
C LYS A 12 9.44 23.37 26.62
N THR A 13 9.57 23.88 25.39
CA THR A 13 10.40 25.07 25.08
C THR A 13 9.61 26.39 25.10
N CYS A 14 8.34 26.37 25.48
CA CYS A 14 7.47 27.55 25.49
C CYS A 14 7.21 28.05 26.92
N ASP A 15 7.26 29.36 27.10
CA ASP A 15 6.90 30.04 28.35
C ASP A 15 5.45 29.78 28.75
N ALA A 16 5.18 29.86 30.07
CA ALA A 16 3.88 29.53 30.65
C ALA A 16 2.71 30.30 30.00
N GLN A 17 2.91 31.58 29.68
CA GLN A 17 1.89 32.42 29.04
C GLN A 17 1.62 32.00 27.58
N ALA A 18 2.67 31.78 26.80
CA ALA A 18 2.56 31.35 25.40
C ALA A 18 1.94 29.94 25.26
N LYS A 19 2.14 29.09 26.26
CA LYS A 19 1.73 27.67 26.26
C LYS A 19 0.24 27.43 25.97
N SER A 20 -0.65 28.38 26.26
CA SER A 20 -2.08 28.26 25.95
C SER A 20 -2.35 28.41 24.45
N ASP A 21 -1.83 29.47 23.84
CA ASP A 21 -1.99 29.71 22.40
C ASP A 21 -1.23 28.67 21.55
N PHE A 22 -0.03 28.26 21.99
CA PHE A 22 0.71 27.15 21.37
C PHE A 22 -0.07 25.83 21.42
N LYS A 23 -0.78 25.51 22.52
CA LYS A 23 -1.67 24.34 22.56
C LYS A 23 -2.81 24.45 21.54
N ARG A 24 -3.42 25.63 21.38
CA ARG A 24 -4.48 25.87 20.39
C ARG A 24 -3.96 25.70 18.95
N GLN A 25 -2.79 26.24 18.64
CA GLN A 25 -2.15 26.05 17.32
C GLN A 25 -1.72 24.60 17.09
N LEU A 26 -1.15 23.91 18.09
CA LEU A 26 -0.75 22.51 17.95
C LEU A 26 -1.95 21.57 17.84
N ALA A 27 -3.16 22.00 18.22
CA ALA A 27 -4.39 21.24 17.98
C ALA A 27 -4.77 21.22 16.48
N THR A 28 -4.44 22.25 15.70
CA THR A 28 -4.69 22.29 14.24
C THR A 28 -3.65 21.52 13.43
N LEU A 29 -2.62 20.95 14.08
CA LEU A 29 -1.57 20.17 13.43
C LEU A 29 -1.92 18.68 13.46
N PHE A 30 -2.29 18.07 12.32
CA PHE A 30 -2.74 16.68 12.26
C PHE A 30 -2.32 15.97 10.97
N TRP A 31 -2.23 14.64 11.05
CA TRP A 31 -2.04 13.78 9.88
C TRP A 31 -3.39 13.48 9.24
N ALA A 32 -3.56 13.85 7.97
CA ALA A 32 -4.58 13.25 7.13
C ALA A 32 -3.98 12.11 6.30
N ARG A 33 -4.82 11.15 5.89
CA ARG A 33 -4.45 10.01 5.05
C ARG A 33 -5.14 10.09 3.69
N ASN A 34 -4.57 9.45 2.67
CA ASN A 34 -5.19 9.25 1.35
C ASN A 34 -5.76 10.57 0.78
N GLN A 35 -4.94 11.61 0.77
CA GLN A 35 -5.32 12.95 0.37
C GLN A 35 -5.06 13.17 -1.12
N PHE A 36 -5.80 14.09 -1.72
CA PHE A 36 -5.53 14.58 -3.06
C PHE A 36 -5.21 16.06 -2.98
N ILE A 37 -4.06 16.47 -3.52
CA ILE A 37 -3.75 17.89 -3.72
C ILE A 37 -3.98 18.21 -5.18
N SER A 38 -4.94 19.11 -5.43
CA SER A 38 -5.14 19.77 -6.70
C SER A 38 -4.62 21.20 -6.63
N VAL A 39 -4.16 21.73 -7.76
CA VAL A 39 -3.86 23.16 -7.88
C VAL A 39 -4.72 23.74 -9.00
N PRO A 40 -5.58 24.74 -8.72
CA PRO A 40 -6.51 25.29 -9.70
C PRO A 40 -5.86 26.27 -10.71
N THR A 41 -4.53 26.24 -10.89
CA THR A 41 -3.84 27.16 -11.81
C THR A 41 -3.68 26.54 -13.19
N SER A 42 -4.25 27.22 -14.19
CA SER A 42 -3.99 26.99 -15.60
C SER A 42 -2.51 27.26 -15.94
N PHE A 43 -1.68 26.22 -15.90
CA PHE A 43 -0.37 26.24 -16.56
C PHE A 43 -0.62 26.18 -18.07
N SER A 44 -0.72 27.35 -18.69
CA SER A 44 -1.02 27.65 -20.10
C SER A 44 -2.33 27.08 -20.70
N ASN A 45 -2.98 26.08 -20.09
CA ASN A 45 -4.23 25.50 -20.57
C ASN A 45 -5.29 25.44 -19.43
N PRO A 46 -6.49 26.04 -19.59
CA PRO A 46 -7.48 26.15 -18.51
C PRO A 46 -8.16 24.84 -18.07
N CYS A 47 -7.90 23.71 -18.75
CA CYS A 47 -8.56 22.43 -18.46
C CYS A 47 -7.68 21.36 -17.76
N ASP A 48 -6.38 21.60 -17.54
CA ASP A 48 -5.44 20.60 -16.98
C ASP A 48 -5.32 20.71 -15.45
N ILE A 49 -6.38 20.35 -14.71
CA ILE A 49 -6.30 20.25 -13.24
C ILE A 49 -5.43 19.05 -12.87
N ARG A 50 -4.17 19.32 -12.51
CA ARG A 50 -3.27 18.28 -12.00
C ARG A 50 -3.64 17.95 -10.56
N THR A 51 -3.99 16.69 -10.34
CA THR A 51 -4.18 16.08 -9.03
C THR A 51 -3.00 15.19 -8.70
N SER A 52 -2.53 15.24 -7.45
CA SER A 52 -1.59 14.24 -6.93
C SER A 52 -2.17 13.56 -5.70
N ALA A 53 -2.15 12.22 -5.70
CA ALA A 53 -2.55 11.40 -4.57
C ALA A 53 -1.39 11.29 -3.57
N LEU A 54 -1.70 11.37 -2.28
CA LEU A 54 -0.73 11.37 -1.19
C LEU A 54 -1.19 10.48 -0.04
N ASP A 55 -0.36 9.55 0.40
CA ASP A 55 -0.68 8.63 1.49
C ASP A 55 -0.84 9.33 2.82
N TYR A 56 0.05 10.29 3.12
CA TYR A 56 -0.05 11.12 4.32
C TYR A 56 0.31 12.58 4.05
N VAL A 57 -0.41 13.48 4.72
CA VAL A 57 -0.19 14.93 4.66
C VAL A 57 -0.23 15.48 6.08
N LEU A 58 0.81 16.22 6.49
CA LEU A 58 0.83 16.92 7.77
C LEU A 58 0.19 18.30 7.61
N TRP A 59 -1.12 18.36 7.84
CA TRP A 59 -1.85 19.61 7.86
C TRP A 59 -1.56 20.38 9.12
N TYR A 60 -1.37 21.70 8.98
CA TYR A 60 -1.19 22.64 10.07
C TYR A 60 -2.33 23.67 10.17
N GLY A 61 -3.33 23.60 9.31
CA GLY A 61 -4.48 24.51 9.27
C GLY A 61 -5.61 24.01 8.38
N ASN A 62 -6.23 24.91 7.62
CA ASN A 62 -7.36 24.58 6.75
C ASN A 62 -6.92 23.71 5.56
N THR A 63 -7.57 22.57 5.34
CA THR A 63 -7.30 21.65 4.22
C THR A 63 -7.63 22.27 2.87
N ALA A 64 -8.51 23.27 2.82
CA ALA A 64 -8.82 24.02 1.61
C ALA A 64 -7.68 24.99 1.18
N GLU A 65 -6.66 25.22 2.01
CA GLU A 65 -5.66 26.28 1.81
C GLU A 65 -4.20 25.78 1.74
N PRO A 66 -3.94 24.58 1.16
CA PRO A 66 -2.65 23.89 1.15
C PRO A 66 -1.70 24.13 2.34
N GLU A 67 -2.24 24.19 3.56
CA GLU A 67 -1.52 24.43 4.80
C GLU A 67 -0.82 23.14 5.29
N THR A 68 0.16 22.67 4.53
CA THR A 68 0.97 21.46 4.80
C THR A 68 2.42 21.58 4.34
N ASN A 69 3.38 21.50 5.26
CA ASN A 69 4.82 21.56 4.94
C ASN A 69 5.48 20.19 4.83
N LEU A 70 4.75 19.09 5.08
CA LEU A 70 5.24 17.73 4.81
C LEU A 70 4.16 16.88 4.11
N VAL A 71 4.54 16.32 2.97
CA VAL A 71 3.83 15.19 2.34
C VAL A 71 4.65 13.91 2.47
N VAL A 72 3.97 12.78 2.57
CA VAL A 72 4.58 11.45 2.57
C VAL A 72 3.89 10.60 1.51
N LEU A 73 4.69 10.04 0.61
CA LEU A 73 4.31 8.93 -0.25
C LEU A 73 4.81 7.62 0.35
N ARG A 74 3.90 6.67 0.49
CA ARG A 74 4.21 5.28 0.80
C ARG A 74 4.33 4.52 -0.51
N VAL A 75 5.35 3.68 -0.59
CA VAL A 75 5.54 2.76 -1.70
C VAL A 75 5.12 1.38 -1.18
N ASP A 76 4.15 0.74 -1.83
CA ASP A 76 3.73 -0.64 -1.49
C ASP A 76 4.59 -1.71 -2.21
N GLU A 77 5.61 -1.27 -2.96
CA GLU A 77 6.63 -2.05 -3.66
C GLU A 77 8.02 -1.75 -3.05
N VAL A 78 9.00 -2.64 -3.23
CA VAL A 78 10.39 -2.38 -2.81
C VAL A 78 10.98 -1.22 -3.61
N MET A 79 11.59 -0.24 -2.93
CA MET A 79 12.23 0.91 -3.58
C MET A 79 13.57 0.55 -4.26
N ASP A 80 13.48 -0.04 -5.44
CA ASP A 80 14.58 -0.04 -6.42
C ASP A 80 14.77 1.36 -7.06
N GLY A 81 15.80 1.51 -7.91
CA GLY A 81 16.11 2.80 -8.54
C GLY A 81 15.05 3.33 -9.53
N ALA A 82 14.23 2.47 -10.13
CA ALA A 82 13.15 2.86 -11.05
C ALA A 82 11.89 3.26 -10.27
N VAL A 83 11.47 2.44 -9.31
CA VAL A 83 10.36 2.69 -8.39
C VAL A 83 10.64 3.96 -7.57
N GLN A 84 11.83 4.07 -6.97
CA GLN A 84 12.25 5.27 -6.24
C GLN A 84 12.16 6.52 -7.13
N LYS A 85 12.68 6.48 -8.36
CA LYS A 85 12.62 7.61 -9.29
C LYS A 85 11.18 8.02 -9.62
N ARG A 86 10.28 7.05 -9.87
CA ARG A 86 8.84 7.26 -10.11
C ARG A 86 8.19 8.00 -8.95
N TYR A 87 8.32 7.48 -7.73
CA TYR A 87 7.69 8.08 -6.55
C TYR A 87 8.35 9.39 -6.10
N CYS A 88 9.67 9.55 -6.28
CA CYS A 88 10.35 10.83 -6.03
C CYS A 88 9.85 11.92 -6.97
N LEU A 89 9.60 11.62 -8.26
CA LEU A 89 9.01 12.58 -9.19
C LEU A 89 7.56 12.95 -8.79
N ALA A 90 6.76 11.99 -8.33
CA ALA A 90 5.40 12.25 -7.83
C ALA A 90 5.40 13.13 -6.56
N ALA A 91 6.28 12.85 -5.61
CA ALA A 91 6.44 13.67 -4.41
C ALA A 91 7.00 15.07 -4.75
N LEU A 92 8.00 15.16 -5.64
CA LEU A 92 8.53 16.43 -6.15
C LEU A 92 7.45 17.28 -6.82
N ALA A 93 6.59 16.69 -7.66
CA ALA A 93 5.46 17.38 -8.26
C ALA A 93 4.49 17.90 -7.18
N SER A 94 4.17 17.07 -6.18
CA SER A 94 3.28 17.43 -5.07
C SER A 94 3.81 18.59 -4.23
N ILE A 95 5.09 18.55 -3.83
CA ILE A 95 5.68 19.64 -3.04
C ILE A 95 5.90 20.89 -3.87
N SER A 96 6.19 20.76 -5.18
CA SER A 96 6.25 21.91 -6.10
C SER A 96 4.88 22.57 -6.28
N MET A 97 3.80 21.79 -6.33
CA MET A 97 2.41 22.26 -6.38
C MET A 97 2.03 23.05 -5.11
N ILE A 98 2.33 22.50 -3.94
CA ILE A 98 2.15 23.20 -2.64
C ILE A 98 2.98 24.49 -2.60
N HIS A 99 4.27 24.39 -2.92
CA HIS A 99 5.22 25.50 -2.89
C HIS A 99 4.80 26.62 -3.87
N HIS A 100 4.39 26.28 -5.09
CA HIS A 100 3.87 27.25 -6.06
C HIS A 100 2.64 28.00 -5.52
N ASN A 101 1.68 27.30 -4.92
CA ASN A 101 0.53 27.94 -4.27
C ASN A 101 0.94 28.92 -3.15
N ARG A 102 2.03 28.64 -2.42
CA ARG A 102 2.57 29.55 -1.41
C ARG A 102 3.27 30.77 -1.95
N THR A 103 3.79 30.76 -3.18
CA THR A 103 4.44 31.95 -3.77
C THR A 103 3.53 33.18 -3.81
N LYS A 104 2.21 32.95 -3.85
CA LYS A 104 1.16 33.98 -3.84
C LYS A 104 0.80 34.50 -2.44
N ARG A 105 1.46 34.03 -1.39
CA ARG A 105 1.19 34.38 0.02
C ARG A 105 2.49 34.76 0.74
N PRO A 106 2.45 35.66 1.73
CA PRO A 106 3.61 35.98 2.58
C PRO A 106 3.81 34.89 3.66
N ILE A 107 3.93 33.63 3.24
CA ILE A 107 4.02 32.46 4.12
C ILE A 107 5.33 31.72 3.82
N ILE A 108 5.92 31.15 4.88
CA ILE A 108 7.06 30.24 4.86
C ILE A 108 6.96 29.25 3.69
N ARG A 109 8.02 29.19 2.89
CA ARG A 109 8.01 28.52 1.58
C ARG A 109 8.53 27.10 1.60
N ASP A 110 9.34 26.73 2.58
CA ASP A 110 9.92 25.38 2.64
C ASP A 110 8.81 24.31 2.64
N THR A 111 8.98 23.34 1.76
CA THR A 111 8.06 22.22 1.63
C THR A 111 8.87 20.93 1.52
N TYR A 112 8.57 20.00 2.42
CA TYR A 112 9.25 18.73 2.54
C TYR A 112 8.40 17.62 1.92
N GLY A 113 9.07 16.67 1.27
CA GLY A 113 8.50 15.44 0.78
C GLY A 113 9.26 14.26 1.37
N LEU A 114 8.55 13.15 1.57
CA LEU A 114 9.13 11.90 2.06
C LEU A 114 8.59 10.75 1.20
N VAL A 115 9.48 9.91 0.70
CA VAL A 115 9.11 8.70 -0.05
C VAL A 115 9.70 7.50 0.69
N THR A 116 8.87 6.50 1.01
CA THR A 116 9.32 5.32 1.76
C THR A 116 8.49 4.06 1.48
N ASP A 117 9.14 2.90 1.39
CA ASP A 117 8.53 1.57 1.48
C ASP A 117 8.45 1.05 2.93
N GLY A 118 9.02 1.80 3.89
CA GLY A 118 9.23 1.42 5.28
C GLY A 118 10.68 1.07 5.60
N LEU A 119 11.47 0.66 4.61
CA LEU A 119 12.88 0.28 4.74
C LEU A 119 13.81 1.38 4.22
N LYS A 120 13.57 1.87 3.00
CA LYS A 120 14.28 3.01 2.42
C LYS A 120 13.50 4.30 2.63
N TRP A 121 14.22 5.41 2.79
CA TRP A 121 13.64 6.72 3.05
C TRP A 121 14.33 7.77 2.17
N THR A 122 13.60 8.30 1.18
CA THR A 122 14.09 9.42 0.35
C THR A 122 13.44 10.72 0.82
N PHE A 123 14.29 11.66 1.24
CA PHE A 123 13.88 12.97 1.71
C PHE A 123 14.01 13.98 0.58
N LEU A 124 12.98 14.81 0.44
CA LEU A 124 12.86 15.83 -0.60
C LEU A 124 12.61 17.17 0.09
N HIS A 125 13.23 18.24 -0.39
CA HIS A 125 13.03 19.59 0.12
C HIS A 125 13.03 20.57 -1.04
N VAL A 126 11.99 21.40 -1.12
CA VAL A 126 11.98 22.60 -1.96
C VAL A 126 12.14 23.80 -1.03
N ASN A 127 13.26 24.51 -1.18
CA ASN A 127 13.61 25.64 -0.35
C ASN A 127 12.91 26.94 -0.77
N LYS A 128 13.03 28.00 0.03
CA LYS A 128 12.41 29.32 -0.24
C LYS A 128 12.81 30.02 -1.55
N GLU A 129 13.90 29.57 -2.17
CA GLU A 129 14.50 30.08 -3.42
C GLU A 129 14.19 29.18 -4.64
N HIS A 130 13.26 28.23 -4.49
CA HIS A 130 12.92 27.20 -5.49
C HIS A 130 14.03 26.16 -5.75
N GLY A 131 15.09 26.16 -4.95
CA GLY A 131 16.12 25.12 -4.97
C GLY A 131 15.54 23.78 -4.49
N VAL A 132 15.73 22.74 -5.30
CA VAL A 132 15.30 21.37 -4.99
C VAL A 132 16.48 20.57 -4.46
N CYS A 133 16.34 20.00 -3.26
CA CYS A 133 17.27 19.04 -2.70
C CYS A 133 16.62 17.65 -2.60
N VAL A 134 17.40 16.62 -2.93
CA VAL A 134 17.03 15.20 -2.78
C VAL A 134 18.12 14.53 -1.98
N THR A 135 17.77 13.92 -0.85
CA THR A 135 18.68 13.16 0.01
C THR A 135 18.14 11.74 0.20
N LEU A 136 18.87 10.75 -0.32
CA LEU A 136 18.58 9.34 -0.07
C LEU A 136 19.21 8.91 1.26
N ILE A 137 18.42 8.25 2.10
CA ILE A 137 18.92 7.52 3.26
C ILE A 137 18.43 6.07 3.13
N GLU A 138 19.35 5.20 2.75
CA GLU A 138 19.14 3.75 2.83
C GLU A 138 19.31 3.35 4.30
N SER A 139 18.30 2.75 4.92
CA SER A 139 18.46 2.26 6.29
C SER A 139 19.27 0.97 6.26
N ILE A 140 20.38 0.95 7.00
CA ILE A 140 21.03 -0.30 7.40
C ILE A 140 20.18 -0.86 8.55
N PHE A 141 19.52 -2.00 8.29
CA PHE A 141 18.79 -2.90 9.18
C PHE A 141 18.16 -2.31 10.46
N PHE A 142 16.83 -2.24 10.49
CA PHE A 142 16.02 -1.95 11.68
C PHE A 142 16.00 -3.07 12.77
N LEU A 143 16.85 -4.10 12.65
CA LEU A 143 17.05 -5.13 13.66
C LEU A 143 18.44 -5.01 14.27
N ASP A 144 18.53 -4.28 15.38
CA ASP A 144 19.54 -4.57 16.40
C ASP A 144 18.87 -5.45 17.47
N VAL A 145 19.03 -6.77 17.32
CA VAL A 145 18.51 -7.76 18.26
C VAL A 145 19.65 -8.21 19.17
N GLU A 146 19.81 -7.55 20.32
CA GLU A 146 20.54 -8.16 21.44
C GLU A 146 19.84 -7.99 22.81
N LEU A 147 19.47 -9.15 23.35
CA LEU A 147 19.60 -9.58 24.76
C LEU A 147 18.87 -8.84 25.89
N ALA A 148 18.41 -7.60 25.75
CA ALA A 148 17.98 -6.77 26.90
C ALA A 148 16.45 -6.67 27.14
N GLY A 149 15.60 -7.25 26.29
CA GLY A 149 14.15 -7.34 26.51
C GLY A 149 13.36 -6.02 26.60
N ARG A 150 13.97 -4.87 26.26
CA ARG A 150 13.32 -3.55 26.26
C ARG A 150 13.30 -2.94 24.87
N TRP A 151 12.13 -2.98 24.23
CA TRP A 151 11.84 -2.24 23.01
C TRP A 151 12.11 -0.75 23.20
N ARG A 152 13.10 -0.21 22.48
CA ARG A 152 13.22 1.22 22.24
C ARG A 152 12.83 1.47 20.78
N PRO A 153 11.89 2.38 20.48
CA PRO A 153 11.67 2.78 19.09
C PRO A 153 12.95 3.44 18.59
N ILE A 154 13.61 2.82 17.61
CA ILE A 154 14.83 3.35 17.00
C ILE A 154 14.45 4.65 16.29
N TYR A 155 14.88 5.76 16.89
CA TYR A 155 14.57 7.11 16.47
C TYR A 155 15.34 7.40 15.19
N CYS A 156 14.68 7.35 14.03
CA CYS A 156 15.25 7.86 12.76
C CYS A 156 15.50 9.38 12.93
N PRO A 157 16.77 9.83 13.08
CA PRO A 157 17.03 11.22 13.46
C PRO A 157 16.58 12.25 12.41
N PRO A 158 16.72 11.99 11.09
CA PRO A 158 16.13 12.81 10.03
C PRO A 158 14.61 12.99 10.15
N CYS A 159 13.84 11.91 10.31
CA CYS A 159 12.39 11.98 10.48
C CYS A 159 12.00 12.79 11.72
N GLY A 160 12.74 12.62 12.82
CA GLY A 160 12.57 13.41 14.03
C GLY A 160 12.84 14.90 13.83
N LYS A 161 13.99 15.24 13.21
CA LYS A 161 14.36 16.64 12.91
C LYS A 161 13.39 17.30 11.94
N ILE A 162 12.96 16.61 10.87
CA ILE A 162 11.96 17.13 9.92
C ILE A 162 10.62 17.36 10.61
N MET A 163 10.23 16.49 11.54
CA MET A 163 9.01 16.70 12.32
C MET A 163 9.12 17.85 13.29
N ASP A 164 10.20 17.93 14.08
CA ASP A 164 10.44 19.06 14.98
C ASP A 164 10.50 20.39 14.19
N HIS A 165 11.11 20.41 13.01
CA HIS A 165 11.16 21.59 12.15
C HIS A 165 9.81 21.94 11.52
N SER A 166 9.09 20.97 10.93
CA SER A 166 7.77 21.20 10.33
C SER A 166 6.76 21.72 11.37
N VAL A 167 6.83 21.20 12.59
CA VAL A 167 6.05 21.66 13.75
C VAL A 167 6.46 23.08 14.15
N THR A 168 7.76 23.37 14.20
CA THR A 168 8.29 24.70 14.58
C THR A 168 7.89 25.79 13.57
N MET A 169 7.93 25.48 12.26
CA MET A 169 7.54 26.40 11.18
C MET A 169 6.10 26.91 11.27
N LYS A 170 5.17 26.12 11.83
CA LYS A 170 3.80 26.63 12.03
C LYS A 170 3.72 27.68 13.15
N MET A 171 4.62 27.59 14.12
CA MET A 171 4.50 28.25 15.42
C MET A 171 5.28 29.56 15.46
N LYS A 172 6.43 29.60 14.80
CA LYS A 172 7.18 30.83 14.56
C LYS A 172 6.76 31.37 13.19
N SER A 173 6.17 32.56 13.17
CA SER A 173 5.95 33.31 11.92
C SER A 173 7.25 33.86 11.31
N GLU A 174 8.38 33.68 12.00
CA GLU A 174 9.73 34.11 11.61
C GLU A 174 10.72 32.95 11.75
N GLU A 175 11.79 32.97 10.96
CA GLU A 175 12.67 31.81 10.73
C GLU A 175 13.50 31.40 11.97
N PRO A 176 13.60 30.09 12.27
CA PRO A 176 14.84 29.52 12.77
C PRO A 176 15.75 29.17 11.57
N GLU A 177 16.90 29.84 11.43
CA GLU A 177 17.92 29.42 10.46
C GLU A 177 18.33 27.96 10.74
N LEU A 178 18.28 27.11 9.70
CA LEU A 178 18.85 25.76 9.74
C LEU A 178 20.19 25.78 9.01
N ASP A 179 21.27 25.46 9.73
CA ASP A 179 22.54 25.13 9.08
C ASP A 179 22.43 23.75 8.39
N TRP A 180 22.45 23.77 7.06
CA TRP A 180 22.46 22.56 6.24
C TRP A 180 23.82 21.84 6.23
N PHE A 181 24.93 22.53 6.54
CA PHE A 181 26.25 21.88 6.61
C PHE A 181 26.31 20.86 7.75
N GLU A 182 25.63 21.10 8.88
CA GLU A 182 25.43 20.10 9.94
C GLU A 182 24.69 18.85 9.44
N TRP A 183 23.68 19.00 8.58
CA TRP A 183 22.96 17.86 7.98
C TRP A 183 23.81 17.07 6.99
N ALA A 184 24.49 17.77 6.07
CA ALA A 184 25.42 17.15 5.12
C ALA A 184 26.56 16.42 5.87
N ARG A 185 27.11 17.02 6.94
CA ARG A 185 28.10 16.36 7.82
C ARG A 185 27.56 15.08 8.43
N MET A 186 26.33 15.08 8.97
CA MET A 186 25.74 13.89 9.58
C MET A 186 25.51 12.75 8.57
N ALA A 187 25.14 13.07 7.32
CA ALA A 187 25.02 12.08 6.25
C ALA A 187 26.39 11.49 5.86
N THR A 188 27.44 12.31 5.80
CA THR A 188 28.82 11.84 5.49
C THR A 188 29.52 11.14 6.67
N MET A 189 29.18 11.47 7.92
CA MET A 189 29.73 10.81 9.11
C MET A 189 29.28 9.35 9.25
N TRP A 190 28.27 8.92 8.50
CA TRP A 190 27.76 7.55 8.49
C TRP A 190 28.20 6.74 7.26
N ASP A 191 29.11 7.29 6.45
CA ASP A 191 29.82 6.53 5.43
C ASP A 191 30.75 5.50 6.11
N THR A 192 30.75 4.26 5.59
CA THR A 192 31.41 3.10 6.20
C THR A 192 32.94 3.14 6.12
N ALA A 193 33.50 4.17 5.48
CA ALA A 193 34.94 4.35 5.27
C ALA A 193 35.80 4.43 6.56
N GLN A 194 35.21 4.72 7.73
CA GLN A 194 35.97 4.87 9.00
C GLN A 194 35.96 3.64 9.92
N HIS A 195 35.31 2.54 9.56
CA HIS A 195 35.39 1.27 10.30
C HIS A 195 35.92 0.13 9.42
N LYS A 196 37.23 0.14 9.16
CA LYS A 196 37.98 -1.02 8.66
C LYS A 196 39.14 -1.36 9.60
N HIS A 197 39.05 -2.51 10.26
CA HIS A 197 40.25 -3.26 10.64
C HIS A 197 40.76 -4.03 9.40
N SER A 198 42.10 -4.12 9.27
CA SER A 198 42.91 -5.00 8.39
C SER A 198 42.21 -5.71 7.22
N GLU A 199 42.67 -5.61 5.96
CA GLU A 199 44.00 -6.09 5.51
C GLU A 199 44.64 -5.21 4.40
N ASP A 200 45.90 -5.52 4.06
CA ASP A 200 46.78 -4.86 3.09
C ASP A 200 46.55 -5.31 1.62
N ILE A 201 47.11 -4.72 0.53
CA ILE A 201 48.21 -3.75 0.41
C ILE A 201 48.07 -2.79 -0.81
N PHE A 202 49.08 -1.94 -1.02
CA PHE A 202 49.36 -0.96 -2.09
C PHE A 202 49.34 -1.43 -3.57
N PRO A 203 49.39 -0.51 -4.59
CA PRO A 203 49.25 0.97 -4.54
C PRO A 203 48.26 1.61 -5.53
N LEU A 204 48.03 2.91 -5.30
CA LEU A 204 47.31 3.89 -6.14
C LEU A 204 47.67 3.93 -7.63
N ASN A 205 46.72 4.45 -8.42
CA ASN A 205 47.05 5.47 -9.41
C ASN A 205 46.04 6.64 -9.38
N ALA A 206 46.54 7.87 -9.54
CA ALA A 206 45.79 9.08 -9.21
C ALA A 206 45.17 9.75 -10.44
N GLN A 207 43.88 10.12 -10.34
CA GLN A 207 43.26 11.14 -11.20
C GLN A 207 41.97 11.70 -10.58
N GLY A 208 42.11 12.44 -9.48
CA GLY A 208 41.02 13.26 -8.95
C GLY A 208 40.66 14.38 -9.93
N ARG A 209 39.44 14.37 -10.47
CA ARG A 209 38.83 15.52 -11.14
C ARG A 209 37.37 15.66 -10.71
N TYR A 210 37.08 16.75 -10.00
CA TYR A 210 35.72 17.16 -9.69
C TYR A 210 35.03 17.68 -10.96
N PHE A 211 33.85 17.14 -11.27
CA PHE A 211 32.96 17.74 -12.27
C PHE A 211 32.22 18.93 -11.65
N LYS A 212 32.36 20.12 -12.25
CA LYS A 212 31.44 21.23 -12.01
C LYS A 212 30.04 20.87 -12.57
N PRO A 213 28.94 21.14 -11.86
CA PRO A 213 27.62 21.11 -12.47
C PRO A 213 27.52 22.24 -13.51
N ALA A 214 27.02 21.92 -14.70
CA ALA A 214 26.73 22.91 -15.73
C ALA A 214 25.43 23.67 -15.38
N SER A 215 25.44 24.99 -15.53
CA SER A 215 24.27 25.83 -15.32
C SER A 215 23.15 25.48 -16.30
N LEU A 216 22.00 25.04 -15.78
CA LEU A 216 20.79 24.86 -16.58
C LEU A 216 20.11 26.23 -16.81
N THR A 217 20.51 26.93 -17.86
CA THR A 217 19.88 28.20 -18.25
C THR A 217 18.56 27.93 -18.96
N PHE A 218 17.44 28.33 -18.35
CA PHE A 218 16.14 28.35 -19.03
C PHE A 218 16.08 29.49 -20.06
N PHE A 219 15.89 29.16 -21.33
CA PHE A 219 15.60 30.15 -22.37
C PHE A 219 14.13 30.58 -22.29
N LEU A 220 13.90 31.82 -21.85
CA LEU A 220 12.65 32.54 -22.09
C LEU A 220 12.69 33.13 -23.49
N PHE A 221 11.80 32.69 -24.39
CA PHE A 221 11.61 33.38 -25.66
C PHE A 221 10.70 34.61 -25.48
N SER A 222 11.22 35.78 -25.81
CA SER A 222 10.50 37.05 -25.81
C SER A 222 9.50 37.14 -26.95
N SER A 223 8.32 37.70 -26.67
CA SER A 223 7.29 38.02 -27.66
C SER A 223 7.63 39.26 -28.50
N THR A 224 7.28 39.24 -29.79
CA THR A 224 6.98 40.45 -30.57
C THR A 224 5.85 40.20 -31.58
N ASN A 225 4.74 40.89 -31.37
CA ASN A 225 3.78 41.46 -32.33
C ASN A 225 3.64 40.83 -33.73
N ILE A 226 2.44 40.30 -34.05
CA ILE A 226 1.73 40.58 -35.30
C ILE A 226 0.26 40.92 -34.98
N THR A 227 -0.31 41.81 -35.80
CA THR A 227 -1.58 42.54 -35.62
C THR A 227 -2.86 41.74 -35.88
N ALA A 228 -3.97 42.25 -35.34
CA ALA A 228 -5.31 41.68 -35.46
C ALA A 228 -5.95 41.80 -36.85
N SER A 229 -6.85 40.86 -37.16
CA SER A 229 -7.99 41.09 -38.06
C SER A 229 -9.22 40.28 -37.59
N HIS A 230 -10.38 40.94 -37.56
CA HIS A 230 -11.68 40.30 -37.26
C HIS A 230 -12.15 39.43 -38.43
N GLN A 231 -12.83 38.29 -38.16
CA GLN A 231 -14.23 38.04 -38.58
C GLN A 231 -14.79 36.70 -38.00
N PRO A 232 -16.10 36.40 -38.10
CA PRO A 232 -16.86 35.87 -36.96
C PRO A 232 -17.09 34.36 -36.90
N PHE A 233 -17.62 33.94 -35.74
CA PHE A 233 -18.13 32.61 -35.42
C PHE A 233 -19.10 32.03 -36.47
N LEU A 234 -18.91 30.75 -36.78
CA LEU A 234 -19.97 29.85 -37.26
C LEU A 234 -19.95 28.57 -36.40
N THR A 235 -21.08 28.32 -35.73
CA THR A 235 -21.29 27.13 -34.89
C THR A 235 -21.69 25.95 -35.74
N ASN A 236 -20.75 25.05 -36.05
CA ASN A 236 -21.06 23.74 -36.62
C ASN A 236 -21.15 22.69 -35.49
N VAL A 237 -22.38 22.26 -35.20
CA VAL A 237 -22.63 21.05 -34.41
C VAL A 237 -22.23 19.85 -35.27
N LEU A 238 -21.15 19.16 -34.89
CA LEU A 238 -20.78 17.89 -35.52
C LEU A 238 -21.55 16.75 -34.88
N ASP A 239 -22.48 16.20 -35.66
CA ASP A 239 -23.37 15.10 -35.29
C ASP A 239 -22.60 13.77 -35.35
N TYR A 240 -22.06 13.32 -34.20
CA TYR A 240 -21.29 12.08 -34.10
C TYR A 240 -22.20 10.86 -34.03
N SER A 241 -22.70 10.44 -35.20
CA SER A 241 -23.40 9.16 -35.36
C SER A 241 -22.42 7.99 -35.16
N ILE A 242 -22.76 7.12 -34.19
CA ILE A 242 -21.98 5.91 -33.87
C ILE A 242 -22.06 4.94 -35.06
N PRO A 243 -20.92 4.55 -35.69
CA PRO A 243 -20.96 3.57 -36.77
C PRO A 243 -21.40 2.20 -36.23
N HIS A 244 -22.33 1.55 -36.94
CA HIS A 244 -22.86 0.23 -36.58
C HIS A 244 -21.75 -0.76 -36.21
N SER A 245 -21.95 -1.49 -35.11
CA SER A 245 -20.99 -2.43 -34.55
C SER A 245 -20.65 -3.54 -35.55
N LYS A 246 -19.45 -3.45 -36.14
CA LYS A 246 -18.78 -4.65 -36.67
C LYS A 246 -18.52 -5.57 -35.48
N SER A 247 -18.91 -6.83 -35.58
CA SER A 247 -18.63 -7.84 -34.57
C SER A 247 -17.11 -8.01 -34.45
N TYR A 248 -16.54 -7.53 -33.34
CA TYR A 248 -15.13 -7.77 -33.03
C TYR A 248 -14.95 -9.26 -32.72
N PRO A 249 -13.95 -9.94 -33.32
CA PRO A 249 -13.70 -11.34 -33.03
C PRO A 249 -13.28 -11.51 -31.57
N TYR A 250 -13.96 -12.41 -30.88
CA TYR A 250 -13.71 -12.75 -29.48
C TYR A 250 -12.22 -13.07 -29.26
N VAL A 251 -11.50 -12.23 -28.52
CA VAL A 251 -10.06 -12.42 -28.31
C VAL A 251 -9.87 -13.68 -27.47
N LYS A 252 -9.17 -14.65 -28.06
CA LYS A 252 -8.90 -15.95 -27.44
C LYS A 252 -8.23 -15.75 -26.07
N THR A 253 -8.87 -16.29 -25.04
CA THR A 253 -8.38 -16.35 -23.65
C THR A 253 -7.20 -17.31 -23.46
N THR A 254 -6.48 -17.70 -24.53
CA THR A 254 -5.54 -18.82 -24.52
C THR A 254 -4.39 -18.64 -23.55
N TRP A 255 -3.84 -17.42 -23.39
CA TRP A 255 -2.80 -17.16 -22.40
C TRP A 255 -3.30 -17.34 -20.96
N LEU A 256 -4.54 -16.93 -20.67
CA LEU A 256 -5.15 -17.06 -19.35
C LEU A 256 -5.50 -18.53 -19.08
N SER A 257 -5.95 -19.26 -20.11
CA SER A 257 -6.13 -20.71 -20.04
C SER A 257 -4.80 -21.44 -19.81
N GLU A 258 -3.72 -21.08 -20.51
CA GLU A 258 -2.38 -21.63 -20.32
C GLU A 258 -1.84 -21.35 -18.91
N LEU A 259 -2.06 -20.15 -18.37
CA LEU A 259 -1.71 -19.80 -16.98
C LEU A 259 -2.53 -20.61 -15.97
N ILE A 260 -3.85 -20.71 -16.17
CA ILE A 260 -4.76 -21.50 -15.30
C ILE A 260 -4.38 -22.99 -15.32
N GLU A 261 -4.10 -23.57 -16.48
CA GLU A 261 -3.65 -24.97 -16.57
C GLU A 261 -2.24 -25.17 -16.00
N GLY A 262 -1.35 -24.18 -16.14
CA GLY A 262 -0.03 -24.19 -15.50
C GLY A 262 -0.12 -24.18 -13.96
N ILE A 263 -0.98 -23.32 -13.41
CA ILE A 263 -1.27 -23.25 -11.98
C ILE A 263 -1.90 -24.56 -11.48
N LYS A 264 -2.86 -25.14 -12.23
CA LYS A 264 -3.43 -26.46 -11.92
C LYS A 264 -2.37 -27.57 -11.95
N ASP A 265 -1.44 -27.57 -12.90
CA ASP A 265 -0.34 -28.52 -12.97
C ASP A 265 0.57 -28.40 -11.74
N ILE A 266 0.96 -27.17 -11.36
CA ILE A 266 1.71 -26.89 -10.11
C ILE A 266 0.96 -27.47 -8.90
N ILE A 267 -0.32 -27.13 -8.70
CA ILE A 267 -1.12 -27.64 -7.56
C ILE A 267 -1.18 -29.18 -7.56
N ASN A 268 -1.39 -29.81 -8.73
CA ASN A 268 -1.49 -31.26 -8.84
C ASN A 268 -0.14 -31.97 -8.64
N ARG A 269 0.98 -31.37 -9.06
CA ARG A 269 2.35 -31.83 -8.75
C ARG A 269 2.63 -31.74 -7.25
N THR A 270 2.32 -30.59 -6.63
CA THR A 270 2.44 -30.38 -5.19
C THR A 270 1.65 -31.44 -4.39
N ARG A 271 0.43 -31.77 -4.80
CA ARG A 271 -0.38 -32.84 -4.20
C ARG A 271 0.26 -34.23 -4.28
N ARG A 272 1.10 -34.50 -5.28
CA ARG A 272 1.84 -35.76 -5.45
C ARG A 272 3.20 -35.75 -4.74
N GLY A 273 3.60 -34.64 -4.10
CA GLY A 273 4.93 -34.47 -3.53
C GLY A 273 6.04 -34.30 -4.57
N GLU A 274 5.68 -33.92 -5.80
CA GLU A 274 6.64 -33.67 -6.88
C GLU A 274 7.22 -32.25 -6.77
N ALA A 275 8.50 -32.09 -7.12
CA ALA A 275 9.14 -30.78 -7.20
C ALA A 275 8.45 -29.90 -8.25
N VAL A 276 8.18 -28.65 -7.89
CA VAL A 276 7.46 -27.67 -8.73
C VAL A 276 8.34 -26.54 -9.24
N GLU A 277 9.57 -26.39 -8.73
CA GLU A 277 10.53 -25.34 -9.08
C GLU A 277 10.82 -25.32 -10.59
N GLU A 278 11.21 -26.45 -11.17
CA GLU A 278 11.43 -26.62 -12.62
C GLU A 278 10.17 -26.22 -13.43
N ARG A 279 8.97 -26.48 -12.90
CA ARG A 279 7.72 -26.17 -13.61
C ARG A 279 7.33 -24.70 -13.54
N ILE A 280 7.59 -24.05 -12.40
CA ILE A 280 7.47 -22.59 -12.24
C ILE A 280 8.45 -21.91 -13.19
N GLU A 281 9.71 -22.35 -13.21
CA GLU A 281 10.73 -21.85 -14.12
C GLU A 281 10.33 -22.06 -15.60
N VAL A 282 9.82 -23.23 -15.98
CA VAL A 282 9.31 -23.47 -17.34
C VAL A 282 8.10 -22.60 -17.67
N LEU A 283 7.22 -22.27 -16.73
CA LEU A 283 6.09 -21.34 -16.97
C LEU A 283 6.57 -19.90 -17.23
N LEU A 284 7.54 -19.42 -16.44
CA LEU A 284 8.19 -18.13 -16.62
C LEU A 284 9.00 -18.07 -17.92
N ASN A 285 9.71 -19.15 -18.26
CA ASN A 285 10.49 -19.25 -19.50
C ASN A 285 9.61 -19.43 -20.75
N THR A 286 8.47 -20.13 -20.66
CA THR A 286 7.53 -20.25 -21.78
C THR A 286 6.86 -18.90 -22.09
N THR A 287 6.56 -18.09 -21.07
CA THR A 287 6.14 -16.70 -21.29
C THR A 287 7.25 -15.86 -21.90
N SER A 288 8.51 -16.06 -21.49
CA SER A 288 9.67 -15.36 -22.08
C SER A 288 9.97 -15.75 -23.53
N GLU A 289 9.78 -17.01 -23.95
CA GLU A 289 9.96 -17.44 -25.34
C GLU A 289 8.84 -16.92 -26.28
N ASN A 290 7.60 -16.91 -25.78
CA ASN A 290 6.46 -16.41 -26.56
C ASN A 290 6.59 -14.91 -26.87
N ARG A 291 7.33 -14.15 -26.06
CA ARG A 291 7.79 -12.78 -26.34
C ARG A 291 8.46 -12.68 -27.72
N ASN A 292 9.43 -13.57 -28.00
CA ASN A 292 10.26 -13.52 -29.20
C ASN A 292 9.50 -13.95 -30.46
N LYS A 293 8.53 -14.87 -30.32
CA LYS A 293 7.67 -15.34 -31.43
C LYS A 293 6.55 -14.34 -31.79
N SER A 294 6.35 -13.27 -31.02
CA SER A 294 5.22 -12.34 -31.20
C SER A 294 5.46 -11.20 -32.22
N HIS A 295 6.72 -10.86 -32.52
CA HIS A 295 7.13 -9.66 -33.29
C HIS A 295 6.64 -9.56 -34.75
N GLY A 296 5.91 -10.55 -35.27
CA GLY A 296 5.30 -10.52 -36.61
C GLY A 296 3.76 -10.41 -36.64
N LYS A 297 3.07 -10.36 -35.49
CA LYS A 297 1.58 -10.35 -35.46
C LYS A 297 1.04 -8.92 -35.49
N LYS A 298 0.04 -8.68 -36.35
CA LYS A 298 -0.67 -7.38 -36.42
C LYS A 298 -1.33 -7.07 -35.07
N ASN A 299 -1.20 -5.82 -34.62
CA ASN A 299 -1.91 -5.31 -33.46
C ASN A 299 -3.41 -5.46 -33.66
N ILE A 300 -4.08 -6.15 -32.73
CA ILE A 300 -5.53 -6.22 -32.67
C ILE A 300 -5.99 -5.09 -31.76
N GLU A 301 -6.70 -4.12 -32.33
CA GLU A 301 -7.34 -3.07 -31.55
C GLU A 301 -8.50 -3.68 -30.75
N THR A 302 -8.32 -3.76 -29.44
CA THR A 302 -9.34 -4.27 -28.52
C THR A 302 -10.02 -3.11 -27.81
N MET A 303 -11.34 -3.16 -27.76
CA MET A 303 -12.16 -2.13 -27.13
C MET A 303 -12.41 -2.50 -25.66
N ALA A 304 -11.69 -1.86 -24.74
CA ALA A 304 -11.95 -2.00 -23.31
C ALA A 304 -13.14 -1.13 -22.91
N VAL A 305 -14.37 -1.67 -23.00
CA VAL A 305 -15.57 -1.07 -22.39
C VAL A 305 -15.71 -1.66 -20.99
N THR A 306 -15.38 -0.91 -19.94
CA THR A 306 -15.51 -1.36 -18.55
C THR A 306 -15.77 -0.20 -17.60
N ASP A 307 -16.64 -0.42 -16.62
CA ASP A 307 -16.92 0.48 -15.48
C ASP A 307 -15.75 0.64 -14.46
N ILE A 308 -14.55 0.20 -14.84
CA ILE A 308 -13.33 0.31 -14.03
C ILE A 308 -12.86 1.77 -14.06
N LYS A 309 -12.62 2.36 -12.90
CA LYS A 309 -12.10 3.73 -12.80
C LYS A 309 -10.77 3.84 -13.54
N GLY A 310 -10.61 4.92 -14.30
CA GLY A 310 -9.42 5.15 -15.13
C GLY A 310 -8.10 5.18 -14.34
N SER A 311 -8.13 5.49 -13.03
CA SER A 311 -6.97 5.37 -12.12
C SER A 311 -6.52 3.92 -11.97
N ASP A 312 -7.47 3.03 -11.74
CA ASP A 312 -7.23 1.64 -11.35
C ASP A 312 -6.82 0.84 -12.59
N SER A 313 -7.46 1.16 -13.73
CA SER A 313 -7.07 0.69 -15.06
C SER A 313 -5.65 1.12 -15.47
N LEU A 314 -5.23 2.35 -15.13
CA LEU A 314 -3.89 2.88 -15.43
C LEU A 314 -2.78 2.37 -14.48
N THR A 315 -3.16 1.93 -13.28
CA THR A 315 -2.21 1.48 -12.25
C THR A 315 -1.98 -0.03 -12.32
N THR A 316 -3.04 -0.82 -12.50
CA THR A 316 -2.99 -2.30 -12.54
C THR A 316 -2.51 -2.82 -13.89
N PHE A 317 -2.96 -2.18 -14.96
CA PHE A 317 -2.45 -2.38 -16.32
C PHE A 317 -1.76 -1.05 -16.69
N GLY A 318 -0.73 -1.03 -17.53
CA GLY A 318 -0.19 0.22 -18.06
C GLY A 318 -0.69 0.49 -19.48
N PRO A 319 -1.97 0.83 -19.74
CA PRO A 319 -2.45 1.13 -21.08
C PRO A 319 -1.98 2.51 -21.53
N GLU A 320 -1.52 2.59 -22.78
CA GLU A 320 -1.31 3.88 -23.44
C GLU A 320 -2.68 4.46 -23.82
N ARG A 321 -2.90 5.74 -23.50
CA ARG A 321 -4.05 6.49 -24.03
C ARG A 321 -3.81 6.83 -25.49
N GLU A 322 -4.84 6.64 -26.30
CA GLU A 322 -4.80 7.14 -27.67
C GLU A 322 -5.04 8.65 -27.65
N PHE A 323 -4.05 9.45 -28.08
CA PHE A 323 -4.02 10.91 -27.94
C PHE A 323 -5.27 11.65 -28.47
N ASN A 324 -6.05 11.01 -29.35
CA ASN A 324 -7.21 11.60 -30.00
C ASN A 324 -8.56 11.20 -29.36
N ARG A 325 -8.60 10.32 -28.35
CA ARG A 325 -9.84 9.88 -27.68
C ARG A 325 -9.62 9.61 -26.19
N PRO A 326 -10.16 10.43 -25.27
CA PRO A 326 -9.88 10.30 -23.83
C PRO A 326 -10.41 9.00 -23.21
N ASP A 327 -11.41 8.38 -23.83
CA ASP A 327 -12.09 7.17 -23.36
C ASP A 327 -11.54 5.87 -23.97
N TYR A 328 -10.51 5.95 -24.83
CA TYR A 328 -9.92 4.80 -25.51
C TYR A 328 -8.55 4.41 -24.94
N TRP A 329 -8.47 3.17 -24.49
CA TRP A 329 -7.25 2.51 -24.01
C TRP A 329 -6.79 1.46 -25.02
N ARG A 330 -5.56 1.58 -25.54
CA ARG A 330 -5.03 0.60 -26.50
C ARG A 330 -4.39 -0.57 -25.77
N ILE A 331 -5.18 -1.61 -25.49
CA ILE A 331 -4.65 -2.86 -24.95
C ILE A 331 -4.14 -3.71 -26.13
N ASN A 332 -2.82 -3.79 -26.29
CA ASN A 332 -2.21 -4.79 -27.17
C ASN A 332 -2.21 -6.15 -26.45
N PRO A 333 -2.97 -7.16 -26.91
CA PRO A 333 -3.02 -8.47 -26.25
C PRO A 333 -1.70 -9.26 -26.36
N TRP A 334 -0.75 -8.81 -27.19
CA TRP A 334 0.58 -9.39 -27.31
C TRP A 334 1.64 -8.70 -26.43
N ASN A 335 1.32 -7.58 -25.79
CA ASN A 335 2.21 -6.97 -24.80
C ASN A 335 2.16 -7.79 -23.52
N LEU A 336 3.12 -8.70 -23.36
CA LEU A 336 3.44 -9.29 -22.06
C LEU A 336 3.77 -8.17 -21.08
N ARG A 337 3.03 -8.12 -19.98
CA ARG A 337 3.26 -7.19 -18.87
C ARG A 337 3.87 -7.98 -17.73
N GLU A 338 4.84 -7.38 -17.06
CA GLU A 338 5.37 -7.92 -15.82
C GLU A 338 4.25 -7.91 -14.78
N VAL A 339 3.93 -9.10 -14.25
CA VAL A 339 2.98 -9.24 -13.15
C VAL A 339 3.72 -8.78 -11.90
N SER A 340 3.21 -7.74 -11.21
CA SER A 340 3.85 -7.28 -9.97
C SER A 340 3.92 -8.42 -8.95
N GLY A 341 4.97 -8.45 -8.13
CA GLY A 341 5.16 -9.52 -7.13
C GLY A 341 3.91 -9.71 -6.26
N HIS A 342 3.26 -8.62 -5.85
CA HIS A 342 1.98 -8.65 -5.13
C HIS A 342 0.86 -9.37 -5.91
N LEU A 343 0.73 -9.12 -7.22
CA LEU A 343 -0.30 -9.78 -8.03
C LEU A 343 0.03 -11.27 -8.25
N ALA A 344 1.30 -11.63 -8.37
CA ALA A 344 1.73 -13.03 -8.43
C ALA A 344 1.43 -13.80 -7.14
N ILE A 345 1.75 -13.20 -5.98
CA ILE A 345 1.40 -13.71 -4.64
C ILE A 345 -0.11 -13.99 -4.58
N ARG A 346 -0.93 -12.97 -4.86
CA ARG A 346 -2.38 -13.05 -4.76
C ARG A 346 -2.99 -14.10 -5.71
N LEU A 347 -2.50 -14.19 -6.95
CA LEU A 347 -2.93 -15.23 -7.90
C LEU A 347 -2.59 -16.65 -7.40
N MET A 348 -1.46 -16.84 -6.73
CA MET A 348 -1.09 -18.15 -6.17
C MET A 348 -1.92 -18.48 -4.93
N VAL A 349 -2.14 -17.52 -4.03
CA VAL A 349 -3.02 -17.67 -2.86
C VAL A 349 -4.46 -17.98 -3.31
N ASP A 350 -5.02 -17.18 -4.22
CA ASP A 350 -6.34 -17.42 -4.83
C ASP A 350 -6.46 -18.84 -5.37
N ALA A 351 -5.47 -19.30 -6.15
CA ALA A 351 -5.51 -20.62 -6.76
C ALA A 351 -5.50 -21.76 -5.74
N VAL A 352 -4.64 -21.67 -4.71
CA VAL A 352 -4.55 -22.67 -3.64
C VAL A 352 -5.84 -22.70 -2.81
N PHE A 353 -6.34 -21.53 -2.39
CA PHE A 353 -7.57 -21.44 -1.60
C PHE A 353 -8.80 -21.91 -2.39
N LEU A 354 -8.95 -21.53 -3.66
CA LEU A 354 -10.07 -21.94 -4.50
C LEU A 354 -10.05 -23.43 -4.84
N ASP A 355 -8.87 -24.04 -5.06
CA ASP A 355 -8.75 -25.49 -5.28
C ASP A 355 -9.10 -26.29 -4.01
N VAL A 356 -8.61 -25.90 -2.84
CA VAL A 356 -8.98 -26.53 -1.56
C VAL A 356 -10.48 -26.38 -1.29
N LEU A 357 -11.02 -25.17 -1.42
CA LEU A 357 -12.45 -24.87 -1.25
C LEU A 357 -13.33 -25.69 -2.21
N THR A 358 -12.94 -25.78 -3.48
CA THR A 358 -13.65 -26.60 -4.48
C THR A 358 -13.58 -28.09 -4.15
N SER A 359 -12.46 -28.56 -3.60
CA SER A 359 -12.27 -29.95 -3.20
C SER A 359 -13.17 -30.32 -2.01
N ILE A 360 -13.31 -29.41 -1.03
CA ILE A 360 -14.22 -29.58 0.12
C ILE A 360 -15.69 -29.53 -0.32
N LYS A 361 -16.08 -28.61 -1.21
CA LYS A 361 -17.44 -28.55 -1.75
C LYS A 361 -17.84 -29.77 -2.57
N ARG A 362 -16.87 -30.51 -3.12
CA ARG A 362 -17.10 -31.81 -3.79
C ARG A 362 -17.23 -32.97 -2.81
N SER A 363 -16.56 -32.94 -1.66
CA SER A 363 -16.62 -34.00 -0.64
C SER A 363 -17.76 -33.81 0.37
N SER A 364 -18.24 -32.57 0.56
CA SER A 364 -19.34 -32.23 1.48
C SER A 364 -20.49 -31.55 0.74
N ALA A 365 -21.53 -32.35 0.43
CA ALA A 365 -22.73 -31.93 -0.30
C ALA A 365 -23.56 -30.84 0.41
N GLU A 366 -23.34 -30.62 1.71
CA GLU A 366 -24.10 -29.68 2.56
C GLU A 366 -23.23 -28.54 3.11
N SER A 367 -21.98 -28.40 2.66
CA SER A 367 -21.07 -27.37 3.18
C SER A 367 -21.54 -25.95 2.82
N SER A 368 -22.14 -25.26 3.80
CA SER A 368 -22.47 -23.82 3.81
C SER A 368 -21.22 -22.94 3.92
N LEU A 369 -20.17 -23.34 3.20
CA LEU A 369 -18.85 -22.76 3.26
C LEU A 369 -18.72 -21.62 2.26
N HIS A 370 -18.54 -20.42 2.78
CA HIS A 370 -18.42 -19.19 2.02
C HIS A 370 -17.02 -18.61 2.21
N MET A 371 -16.43 -18.08 1.13
CA MET A 371 -15.16 -17.36 1.17
C MET A 371 -15.42 -15.96 0.64
N ALA A 372 -14.88 -14.95 1.31
CA ALA A 372 -14.93 -13.56 0.86
C ALA A 372 -13.51 -12.99 0.72
N LEU A 373 -13.38 -12.06 -0.21
CA LEU A 373 -12.18 -11.26 -0.42
C LEU A 373 -12.35 -9.90 0.25
N GLU A 374 -11.28 -9.34 0.79
CA GLU A 374 -11.19 -7.97 1.31
C GLU A 374 -12.28 -7.61 2.34
N THR A 375 -12.41 -8.47 3.36
CA THR A 375 -13.34 -8.26 4.47
C THR A 375 -12.86 -7.17 5.40
N HIS A 376 -13.66 -6.13 5.56
CA HIS A 376 -13.50 -5.14 6.62
C HIS A 376 -14.00 -5.67 7.96
N ILE A 377 -13.22 -5.41 9.01
CA ILE A 377 -13.60 -5.66 10.40
C ILE A 377 -13.63 -4.34 11.16
N ALA A 378 -14.70 -4.12 11.91
CA ALA A 378 -14.86 -3.00 12.83
C ALA A 378 -15.33 -3.51 14.19
N TYR A 379 -14.69 -3.06 15.27
CA TYR A 379 -15.08 -3.42 16.63
C TYR A 379 -14.81 -2.31 17.63
N ILE A 380 -15.76 -2.04 18.53
CA ILE A 380 -15.60 -1.07 19.62
C ILE A 380 -15.05 -1.80 20.84
N LEU A 381 -13.77 -1.58 21.14
CA LEU A 381 -13.14 -2.14 22.33
C LEU A 381 -13.25 -1.17 23.52
N PRO A 382 -13.72 -1.63 24.69
CA PRO A 382 -13.53 -0.89 25.93
C PRO A 382 -12.04 -0.93 26.29
N THR A 383 -11.42 0.25 26.34
CA THR A 383 -10.01 0.41 26.75
C THR A 383 -9.96 1.13 28.09
N CYS A 384 -8.99 0.79 28.94
CA CYS A 384 -8.70 1.56 30.15
C CYS A 384 -7.35 2.23 29.99
N SER A 385 -7.34 3.56 29.96
CA SER A 385 -6.12 4.37 29.96
C SER A 385 -6.16 5.30 31.16
N GLU A 386 -5.10 5.28 31.99
CA GLU A 386 -4.98 6.14 33.17
C GLU A 386 -6.15 6.01 34.17
N GLY A 387 -6.74 4.81 34.28
CA GLY A 387 -7.89 4.53 35.14
C GLY A 387 -9.25 5.02 34.59
N LYS A 388 -9.28 5.60 33.39
CA LYS A 388 -10.52 5.98 32.70
C LYS A 388 -10.88 4.95 31.64
N PHE A 389 -12.13 4.48 31.69
CA PHE A 389 -12.72 3.71 30.61
C PHE A 389 -13.02 4.63 29.42
N ALA A 390 -12.51 4.26 28.26
CA ALA A 390 -12.76 4.91 26.99
C ALA A 390 -13.00 3.85 25.91
N GLU A 391 -14.08 4.01 25.16
CA GLU A 391 -14.35 3.17 24.00
C GLU A 391 -13.43 3.57 22.84
N LYS A 392 -12.83 2.57 22.20
CA LYS A 392 -11.96 2.77 21.05
C LYS A 392 -12.40 1.88 19.90
N LEU A 393 -12.83 2.51 18.81
CA LEU A 393 -13.04 1.84 17.54
C LEU A 393 -11.70 1.31 17.02
N VAL A 394 -11.63 0.00 16.82
CA VAL A 394 -10.55 -0.70 16.11
C VAL A 394 -11.11 -1.18 14.78
N GLN A 395 -10.37 -0.91 13.71
CA GLN A 395 -10.75 -1.26 12.35
C GLN A 395 -9.56 -1.84 11.61
N GLY A 396 -9.85 -2.72 10.65
CA GLY A 396 -8.87 -3.27 9.72
C GLY A 396 -9.53 -3.93 8.53
N ARG A 397 -8.73 -4.62 7.72
CA ARG A 397 -9.17 -5.34 6.52
C ARG A 397 -8.36 -6.62 6.40
N MET A 398 -9.07 -7.75 6.37
CA MET A 398 -8.51 -9.08 6.11
C MET A 398 -8.57 -9.32 4.61
N ASP A 399 -7.52 -9.89 4.02
CA ASP A 399 -7.47 -10.10 2.57
C ASP A 399 -8.36 -11.26 2.14
N TYR A 400 -8.47 -12.30 2.98
CA TYR A 400 -9.53 -13.32 2.87
C TYR A 400 -10.15 -13.64 4.23
N THR A 401 -11.42 -14.00 4.20
CA THR A 401 -12.11 -14.65 5.33
C THR A 401 -12.94 -15.82 4.85
N LEU A 402 -13.06 -16.81 5.74
CA LEU A 402 -13.80 -18.03 5.48
C LEU A 402 -14.86 -18.22 6.57
N TRP A 403 -16.12 -18.32 6.14
CA TRP A 403 -17.31 -18.35 6.98
C TRP A 403 -18.11 -19.62 6.78
N TYR A 404 -18.85 -19.94 7.83
CA TYR A 404 -19.83 -21.02 7.86
C TYR A 404 -21.14 -20.41 8.36
N GLY A 405 -22.26 -20.70 7.69
CA GLY A 405 -23.54 -20.09 8.05
C GLY A 405 -23.57 -18.57 7.84
N ASN A 406 -23.99 -17.82 8.87
CA ASN A 406 -24.33 -16.41 8.76
C ASN A 406 -23.18 -15.50 9.25
N PRO A 407 -22.62 -14.59 8.42
CA PRO A 407 -21.55 -13.66 8.82
C PRO A 407 -21.85 -12.83 10.07
N LYS A 408 -23.13 -12.51 10.34
CA LYS A 408 -23.56 -11.74 11.51
C LYS A 408 -23.33 -12.44 12.84
N GLU A 409 -23.19 -13.77 12.82
CA GLU A 409 -22.81 -14.55 14.00
C GLU A 409 -21.30 -14.54 14.25
N ALA A 410 -20.52 -13.84 13.42
CA ALA A 410 -19.06 -13.86 13.45
C ALA A 410 -18.50 -15.30 13.44
N ASP A 411 -19.17 -16.23 12.76
CA ASP A 411 -18.81 -17.64 12.60
C ASP A 411 -17.60 -17.87 11.65
N THR A 412 -16.83 -16.81 11.40
CA THR A 412 -15.50 -16.81 10.76
C THR A 412 -14.50 -17.66 11.53
N ASN A 413 -14.24 -18.87 11.05
CA ASN A 413 -13.31 -19.80 11.69
C ASN A 413 -11.91 -19.78 11.07
N LEU A 414 -11.72 -19.13 9.91
CA LEU A 414 -10.40 -18.86 9.32
C LEU A 414 -10.30 -17.42 8.80
N VAL A 415 -9.25 -16.73 9.23
CA VAL A 415 -8.80 -15.41 8.74
C VAL A 415 -7.52 -15.58 7.93
N VAL A 416 -7.38 -14.85 6.82
CA VAL A 416 -6.14 -14.84 6.02
C VAL A 416 -5.68 -13.40 5.81
N VAL A 417 -4.37 -13.18 6.00
CA VAL A 417 -3.71 -11.89 5.73
C VAL A 417 -2.54 -12.14 4.79
N GLU A 418 -2.53 -11.47 3.64
CA GLU A 418 -1.41 -11.55 2.71
C GLU A 418 -0.23 -10.73 3.28
N ALA A 419 0.94 -11.37 3.37
CA ALA A 419 2.16 -10.64 3.62
C ALA A 419 2.52 -9.88 2.34
N ARG A 420 2.32 -8.56 2.37
CA ARG A 420 2.64 -7.68 1.26
C ARG A 420 4.14 -7.70 0.98
N HIS A 421 4.51 -7.63 -0.30
CA HIS A 421 5.90 -7.67 -0.73
C HIS A 421 6.74 -6.59 -0.01
N GLY A 422 7.87 -6.98 0.58
CA GLY A 422 8.71 -6.12 1.42
C GLY A 422 8.29 -6.00 2.90
N TYR A 423 7.13 -6.53 3.31
CA TYR A 423 6.76 -6.66 4.73
C TYR A 423 7.28 -7.99 5.27
N CYS A 424 7.92 -7.97 6.43
CA CYS A 424 8.25 -9.20 7.13
C CYS A 424 6.97 -9.95 7.49
N LEU A 425 6.91 -11.26 7.22
CA LEU A 425 5.81 -12.17 7.56
C LEU A 425 5.33 -12.02 9.02
N SER A 426 6.23 -11.66 9.94
CA SER A 426 5.91 -11.32 11.33
C SER A 426 4.87 -10.20 11.50
N ALA A 427 4.86 -9.18 10.63
CA ALA A 427 3.89 -8.10 10.68
C ALA A 427 2.48 -8.59 10.31
N ALA A 428 2.36 -9.34 9.22
CA ALA A 428 1.11 -9.98 8.81
C ALA A 428 0.60 -10.94 9.89
N ARG A 429 1.49 -11.75 10.49
CA ARG A 429 1.20 -12.63 11.63
C ARG A 429 0.57 -11.89 12.81
N TYR A 430 1.12 -10.73 13.22
CA TYR A 430 0.53 -9.93 14.30
C TYR A 430 -0.83 -9.32 13.93
N GLU A 431 -1.01 -8.94 12.66
CA GLU A 431 -2.28 -8.45 12.12
C GLU A 431 -3.36 -9.56 12.14
N ALA A 432 -3.05 -10.75 11.65
CA ALA A 432 -3.93 -11.92 11.72
C ALA A 432 -4.29 -12.29 13.17
N ILE A 433 -3.31 -12.39 14.07
CA ILE A 433 -3.55 -12.65 15.52
C ILE A 433 -4.48 -11.58 16.12
N SER A 434 -4.33 -10.31 15.71
CA SER A 434 -5.19 -9.22 16.18
C SER A 434 -6.64 -9.41 15.71
N TYR A 435 -6.86 -9.76 14.44
CA TYR A 435 -8.19 -10.07 13.91
C TYR A 435 -8.83 -11.28 14.59
N MET A 436 -8.07 -12.37 14.76
CA MET A 436 -8.51 -13.56 15.50
C MET A 436 -8.90 -13.21 16.95
N ALA A 437 -8.12 -12.37 17.63
CA ALA A 437 -8.40 -11.93 19.00
C ALA A 437 -9.68 -11.07 19.09
N LEU A 438 -9.96 -10.21 18.11
CA LEU A 438 -11.20 -9.43 18.04
C LEU A 438 -12.42 -10.34 17.89
N ILE A 439 -12.38 -11.29 16.94
CA ILE A 439 -13.46 -12.25 16.71
C ILE A 439 -13.67 -13.13 17.95
N GLN A 440 -12.60 -13.66 18.54
CA GLN A 440 -12.67 -14.46 19.76
C GLN A 440 -13.23 -13.67 20.94
N HIS A 441 -12.91 -12.38 21.07
CA HIS A 441 -13.44 -11.51 22.10
C HIS A 441 -14.94 -11.26 21.90
N ALA A 442 -15.38 -10.94 20.68
CA ALA A 442 -16.80 -10.75 20.36
C ALA A 442 -17.62 -12.03 20.62
N ARG A 443 -17.18 -13.19 20.12
CA ARG A 443 -17.80 -14.50 20.41
C ARG A 443 -17.97 -14.76 21.91
N ASN A 444 -16.93 -14.49 22.70
CA ASN A 444 -16.98 -14.64 24.17
C ASN A 444 -17.98 -13.66 24.81
N LYS A 445 -18.05 -12.41 24.35
CA LYS A 445 -19.00 -11.38 24.85
C LYS A 445 -20.45 -11.74 24.51
N ALA A 446 -20.68 -12.39 23.37
CA ALA A 446 -21.97 -12.92 22.93
C ALA A 446 -22.28 -14.34 23.46
N CYS A 447 -21.54 -14.83 24.46
CA CYS A 447 -21.73 -16.15 25.08
C CYS A 447 -21.72 -17.34 24.09
N ARG A 448 -21.06 -17.22 22.94
CA ARG A 448 -20.96 -18.28 21.94
C ARG A 448 -20.00 -19.38 22.37
N ALA A 449 -20.15 -20.57 21.78
CA ALA A 449 -19.30 -21.72 22.06
C ALA A 449 -17.82 -21.38 21.83
N LYS A 450 -16.94 -21.88 22.71
CA LYS A 450 -15.50 -21.62 22.62
C LYS A 450 -14.85 -22.54 21.58
N THR A 451 -15.04 -22.18 20.32
CA THR A 451 -14.39 -22.82 19.16
C THR A 451 -12.99 -22.25 18.94
N PRO A 452 -12.03 -23.04 18.41
CA PRO A 452 -10.75 -22.50 17.95
C PRO A 452 -10.96 -21.58 16.74
N ILE A 453 -10.10 -20.57 16.60
CA ILE A 453 -10.01 -19.73 15.41
C ILE A 453 -8.68 -20.02 14.73
N TYR A 454 -8.71 -20.17 13.42
CA TYR A 454 -7.55 -20.36 12.57
C TYR A 454 -7.18 -19.06 11.86
N GLY A 455 -5.89 -18.90 11.61
CA GLY A 455 -5.30 -17.81 10.86
C GLY A 455 -4.28 -18.37 9.88
N VAL A 456 -4.15 -17.76 8.71
CA VAL A 456 -3.05 -18.04 7.77
C VAL A 456 -2.43 -16.72 7.35
N THR A 457 -1.10 -16.64 7.36
CA THR A 457 -0.39 -15.51 6.77
C THR A 457 0.71 -15.99 5.85
N THR A 458 0.79 -15.41 4.65
CA THR A 458 1.70 -15.90 3.60
C THR A 458 2.08 -14.81 2.61
N ASP A 459 3.32 -14.85 2.13
CA ASP A 459 3.83 -14.12 0.96
C ASP A 459 3.91 -15.03 -0.28
N SER A 460 3.04 -16.05 -0.34
CA SER A 460 3.02 -17.19 -1.25
C SER A 460 4.15 -18.21 -1.08
N GLU A 461 5.36 -17.82 -0.68
CA GLU A 461 6.47 -18.75 -0.48
C GLU A 461 6.48 -19.34 0.94
N ASP A 462 6.47 -18.48 1.96
CA ASP A 462 6.39 -18.86 3.37
C ASP A 462 4.94 -18.78 3.87
N TRP A 463 4.53 -19.73 4.71
CA TRP A 463 3.17 -19.90 5.20
C TRP A 463 3.17 -20.14 6.71
N ASP A 464 2.70 -19.15 7.47
CA ASP A 464 2.40 -19.31 8.89
C ASP A 464 0.95 -19.77 9.07
N PHE A 465 0.75 -20.93 9.68
CA PHE A 465 -0.54 -21.41 10.14
C PHE A 465 -0.68 -21.12 11.63
N ILE A 466 -1.69 -20.33 11.97
CA ILE A 466 -1.93 -19.79 13.30
C ILE A 466 -3.18 -20.45 13.87
N ARG A 467 -3.10 -21.00 15.08
CA ARG A 467 -4.26 -21.55 15.79
C ARG A 467 -4.40 -20.88 17.15
N MET A 468 -5.47 -20.11 17.32
CA MET A 468 -5.91 -19.60 18.62
C MET A 468 -6.95 -20.55 19.20
N ASP A 469 -6.66 -21.13 20.36
CA ASP A 469 -7.60 -22.03 21.03
C ASP A 469 -8.60 -21.30 21.95
N ALA A 470 -9.55 -22.07 22.49
CA ALA A 470 -10.55 -21.62 23.45
C ALA A 470 -10.00 -20.92 24.71
N SER A 471 -8.73 -21.15 25.05
CA SER A 471 -8.02 -20.50 26.17
C SER A 471 -7.27 -19.22 25.75
N ARG A 472 -7.37 -18.84 24.47
CA ARG A 472 -6.62 -17.75 23.82
C ARG A 472 -5.12 -18.01 23.70
N LYS A 473 -4.67 -19.26 23.87
CA LYS A 473 -3.29 -19.64 23.55
C LYS A 473 -3.15 -19.69 22.04
N VAL A 474 -2.13 -19.00 21.52
CA VAL A 474 -1.76 -19.01 20.10
C VAL A 474 -0.63 -20.01 19.91
N ASN A 475 -0.79 -20.92 18.95
CA ASN A 475 0.27 -21.78 18.43
C ASN A 475 0.46 -21.42 16.95
N ILE A 476 1.70 -21.48 16.46
CA ILE A 476 2.07 -21.12 15.09
C ILE A 476 2.94 -22.25 14.54
N GLU A 477 2.60 -22.75 13.35
CA GLU A 477 3.40 -23.70 12.57
C GLU A 477 3.80 -23.00 11.26
N GLN A 478 5.05 -23.17 10.83
CA GLN A 478 5.60 -22.50 9.64
C GLN A 478 5.95 -23.54 8.58
N PHE A 479 5.62 -23.25 7.32
CA PHE A 479 5.95 -24.10 6.18
C PHE A 479 6.42 -23.26 4.99
N ARG A 480 7.24 -23.82 4.11
CA ARG A 480 7.70 -23.20 2.86
C ARG A 480 7.28 -24.01 1.64
N TRP A 481 6.64 -23.36 0.67
CA TRP A 481 6.05 -24.00 -0.50
C TRP A 481 7.08 -24.80 -1.33
N GLY A 482 8.25 -24.21 -1.60
CA GLY A 482 9.30 -24.80 -2.44
C GLY A 482 10.01 -26.02 -1.83
N GLU A 483 10.20 -26.07 -0.50
CA GLU A 483 10.98 -27.11 0.20
C GLU A 483 10.25 -28.47 0.33
N SER A 484 9.50 -28.88 -0.70
CA SER A 484 8.58 -30.04 -0.73
C SER A 484 7.42 -30.00 0.27
N GLN A 485 7.25 -28.90 1.02
CA GLN A 485 6.21 -28.79 2.06
C GLN A 485 4.84 -28.32 1.53
N GLY A 486 4.72 -27.99 0.25
CA GLY A 486 3.45 -27.59 -0.35
C GLY A 486 2.32 -28.62 -0.17
N SER A 487 2.63 -29.92 -0.12
CA SER A 487 1.60 -30.96 0.14
C SER A 487 1.02 -30.87 1.56
N GLN A 488 1.85 -30.47 2.53
CA GLN A 488 1.50 -30.25 3.93
C GLN A 488 0.69 -28.96 4.07
N ILE A 489 1.06 -27.90 3.36
CA ILE A 489 0.30 -26.63 3.27
C ILE A 489 -1.13 -26.90 2.76
N ILE A 490 -1.28 -27.60 1.62
CA ILE A 490 -2.59 -27.98 1.06
C ILE A 490 -3.37 -28.86 2.05
N SER A 491 -2.72 -29.84 2.69
CA SER A 491 -3.35 -30.75 3.65
C SER A 491 -3.82 -30.04 4.92
N LEU A 492 -3.05 -29.06 5.42
CA LEU A 492 -3.39 -28.28 6.60
C LEU A 492 -4.50 -27.27 6.31
N LEU A 493 -4.50 -26.63 5.13
CA LEU A 493 -5.65 -25.85 4.65
C LEU A 493 -6.91 -26.72 4.55
N TYR A 494 -6.83 -27.89 3.91
CA TYR A 494 -7.97 -28.80 3.79
C TYR A 494 -8.51 -29.22 5.17
N LYS A 495 -7.61 -29.57 6.10
CA LYS A 495 -7.96 -29.91 7.48
C LYS A 495 -8.63 -28.75 8.20
N ILE A 496 -8.05 -27.55 8.18
CA ILE A 496 -8.60 -26.35 8.82
C ILE A 496 -10.01 -26.04 8.27
N MET A 497 -10.15 -25.99 6.95
CA MET A 497 -11.44 -25.69 6.31
C MET A 497 -12.50 -26.79 6.53
N THR A 498 -12.08 -28.04 6.77
CA THR A 498 -12.98 -29.15 7.12
C THR A 498 -13.36 -29.14 8.60
N GLU A 499 -12.40 -28.94 9.52
CA GLU A 499 -12.71 -28.77 10.95
C GLU A 499 -13.66 -27.59 11.14
N ALA A 500 -13.35 -26.47 10.50
CA ALA A 500 -14.16 -25.27 10.57
C ALA A 500 -15.58 -25.44 9.96
N SER A 501 -15.80 -26.40 9.04
CA SER A 501 -17.15 -26.77 8.57
C SER A 501 -17.91 -27.63 9.57
N THR A 502 -17.24 -28.56 10.25
CA THR A 502 -17.85 -29.36 11.33
C THR A 502 -18.13 -28.54 12.61
N LEU A 503 -17.46 -27.39 12.79
CA LEU A 503 -17.71 -26.45 13.88
C LEU A 503 -18.90 -25.50 13.65
N SER A 504 -19.58 -25.58 12.50
CA SER A 504 -20.83 -24.85 12.28
C SER A 504 -21.86 -25.26 13.34
N PRO A 505 -22.44 -24.34 14.13
CA PRO A 505 -23.55 -24.70 15.00
C PRO A 505 -24.71 -25.18 14.13
N VAL A 506 -25.05 -26.47 14.24
CA VAL A 506 -26.33 -26.97 13.74
C VAL A 506 -27.40 -26.14 14.45
N PRO A 507 -28.34 -25.49 13.73
CA PRO A 507 -29.36 -24.68 14.36
C PRO A 507 -30.18 -25.56 15.30
N SER A 508 -29.91 -25.46 16.60
CA SER A 508 -30.72 -26.05 17.63
C SER A 508 -32.14 -25.51 17.47
N GLN A 509 -33.11 -26.40 17.53
CA GLN A 509 -34.50 -26.15 17.14
C GLN A 509 -35.27 -25.32 18.20
N GLU A 510 -34.62 -24.32 18.77
CA GLU A 510 -35.17 -23.39 19.75
C GLU A 510 -36.03 -22.34 19.04
N LEU A 511 -37.28 -22.21 19.50
CA LEU A 511 -38.32 -21.41 18.85
C LEU A 511 -38.15 -19.89 19.00
N SER A 512 -37.06 -19.42 19.62
CA SER A 512 -36.74 -18.01 19.82
C SER A 512 -35.47 -17.62 19.08
N ARG A 513 -35.55 -16.58 18.25
CA ARG A 513 -34.38 -15.96 17.61
C ARG A 513 -33.38 -15.49 18.67
N GLN A 514 -32.20 -16.09 18.70
CA GLN A 514 -31.06 -15.58 19.45
C GLN A 514 -30.52 -14.29 18.78
N GLU A 515 -30.08 -13.32 19.58
CA GLU A 515 -29.42 -12.11 19.06
C GLU A 515 -28.04 -12.47 18.49
N THR A 516 -27.73 -11.91 17.32
CA THR A 516 -26.47 -12.21 16.62
C THR A 516 -25.25 -11.66 17.35
N VAL A 517 -24.05 -12.19 17.09
CA VAL A 517 -22.81 -11.63 17.66
C VAL A 517 -22.59 -10.17 17.25
N GLU A 518 -22.97 -9.78 16.03
CA GLU A 518 -22.99 -8.37 15.59
C GLU A 518 -23.91 -7.52 16.49
N GLU A 519 -25.15 -7.95 16.72
CA GLU A 519 -26.12 -7.23 17.57
C GLU A 519 -25.67 -7.11 19.04
N LEU A 520 -25.15 -8.21 19.62
CA LEU A 520 -24.73 -8.25 21.04
C LEU A 520 -23.43 -7.49 21.33
N THR A 521 -22.60 -7.25 20.32
CA THR A 521 -21.22 -6.78 20.55
C THR A 521 -20.83 -5.54 19.79
N GLY A 522 -21.51 -5.22 18.68
CA GLY A 522 -21.11 -4.19 17.74
C GLY A 522 -19.91 -4.58 16.85
N ILE A 523 -19.57 -5.87 16.75
CA ILE A 523 -18.62 -6.34 15.73
C ILE A 523 -19.31 -6.36 14.38
N SER A 524 -18.73 -5.69 13.38
CA SER A 524 -19.22 -5.74 12.02
C SER A 524 -18.15 -6.31 11.10
N LEU A 525 -18.60 -7.21 10.22
CA LEU A 525 -17.81 -7.92 9.22
C LEU A 525 -18.51 -7.71 7.87
N THR A 526 -17.90 -6.91 6.99
CA THR A 526 -18.50 -6.49 5.72
C THR A 526 -17.52 -6.70 4.57
N LYS A 527 -18.02 -7.09 3.39
CA LYS A 527 -17.23 -7.10 2.15
C LYS A 527 -16.83 -5.67 1.75
N SER A 528 -15.85 -5.56 0.84
CA SER A 528 -15.40 -4.29 0.26
C SER A 528 -16.48 -3.55 -0.54
N ASP A 529 -17.51 -4.23 -1.02
CA ASP A 529 -18.69 -3.64 -1.66
C ASP A 529 -19.72 -3.05 -0.66
N GLY A 530 -19.44 -3.14 0.65
CA GLY A 530 -20.31 -2.66 1.72
C GLY A 530 -21.47 -3.60 2.06
N THR A 531 -21.58 -4.77 1.41
CA THR A 531 -22.58 -5.77 1.78
C THR A 531 -22.15 -6.56 3.03
N PRO A 532 -23.10 -7.11 3.81
CA PRO A 532 -22.81 -8.14 4.80
C PRO A 532 -22.03 -9.29 4.15
N ALA A 533 -21.05 -9.82 4.88
CA ALA A 533 -19.91 -10.47 4.26
C ALA A 533 -20.11 -11.94 3.80
#